data_AF-D5LN24-F1
#
_entry.id   AF-D5LN24-F1
#
_cell.length_a   1.000
_cell.length_b   1.000
_cell.length_c   1.000
_cell.angle_alpha   90.00
_cell.angle_beta   90.00
_cell.angle_gamma   90.00
#
_symmetry.space_group_name_H-M   'P 1'
#
loop_
_entity.id
_entity.type
_entity.pdbx_description
1 polymer ?
#
loop_
_entity_poly.entity_id
_entity_poly.type
_entity_poly.pdbx_seq_one_letter_code
_entity_poly.pdbx_strand_id
1 'polypeptide(L)'
;VTDIGCVEDIQSLKQGVRFNISTHYDMESLEIGASIACSGICLTIVERGSKQKAKTNWFAVEAWEEALRLTNLAQWTKGTFVNLERSLRLGDEMGGHLVSGHIDGLAEIIDQKKEGDAVRFFLQVPTKFTPFIVNKGSIALNGTSLTVNCVK
;
A
#
# COMPACT_ATOMS: atom_id res chain seq x y z
N VAL A 1 4.30 7.53 -0.07
CA VAL A 1 2.82 7.70 -0.07
C VAL A 1 2.46 9.13 -0.44
N THR A 2 1.68 9.31 -1.50
CA THR A 2 1.31 10.64 -2.05
C THR A 2 -0.18 10.84 -2.28
N ASP A 3 -1.00 9.81 -2.09
CA ASP A 3 -2.47 9.92 -2.06
C ASP A 3 -3.05 8.87 -1.08
N ILE A 4 -4.28 9.09 -0.64
CA ILE A 4 -5.07 8.11 0.12
C ILE A 4 -6.29 7.74 -0.73
N GLY A 5 -6.26 6.53 -1.28
CA GLY A 5 -7.39 5.99 -2.03
C GLY A 5 -8.44 5.35 -1.15
N CYS A 6 -9.59 5.03 -1.73
CA CYS A 6 -10.65 4.29 -1.06
C CYS A 6 -11.15 3.14 -1.95
N VAL A 7 -11.32 1.95 -1.37
CA VAL A 7 -11.89 0.80 -2.09
C VAL A 7 -13.38 1.04 -2.32
N GLU A 8 -13.77 1.25 -3.57
CA GLU A 8 -15.13 1.58 -3.98
C GLU A 8 -15.99 0.33 -4.24
N ASP A 9 -15.35 -0.72 -4.76
CA ASP A 9 -15.98 -1.96 -5.18
C ASP A 9 -14.98 -3.11 -5.19
N ILE A 10 -15.48 -4.32 -4.95
CA ILE A 10 -14.69 -5.56 -4.87
C ILE A 10 -15.42 -6.63 -5.66
N GLN A 11 -14.72 -7.25 -6.61
CA GLN A 11 -15.28 -8.30 -7.45
C GLN A 11 -14.44 -9.57 -7.33
N SER A 12 -15.08 -10.67 -6.94
CA SER A 12 -14.42 -11.98 -6.89
C SER A 12 -14.14 -12.50 -8.30
N LEU A 13 -12.91 -12.93 -8.54
CA LEU A 13 -12.49 -13.66 -9.74
C LEU A 13 -12.28 -15.13 -9.38
N LYS A 14 -12.04 -15.99 -10.37
CA LYS A 14 -11.88 -17.44 -10.17
C LYS A 14 -10.76 -17.80 -9.18
N GLN A 15 -9.67 -17.03 -9.16
CA GLN A 15 -8.48 -17.25 -8.31
C GLN A 15 -7.86 -15.92 -7.84
N GLY A 16 -8.67 -14.86 -7.80
CA GLY A 16 -8.19 -13.52 -7.50
C GLY A 16 -9.33 -12.62 -7.08
N VAL A 17 -8.97 -11.38 -6.79
CA VAL A 17 -9.94 -10.34 -6.44
C VAL A 17 -9.58 -9.09 -7.22
N ARG A 18 -10.60 -8.48 -7.80
CA ARG A 18 -10.48 -7.19 -8.46
C ARG A 18 -10.97 -6.10 -7.51
N PHE A 19 -10.15 -5.08 -7.35
CA PHE A 19 -10.45 -3.91 -6.53
C PHE A 19 -10.58 -2.68 -7.42
N ASN A 20 -11.69 -1.95 -7.29
CA ASN A 20 -11.82 -0.60 -7.83
C ASN A 20 -11.51 0.40 -6.73
N ILE A 21 -10.51 1.26 -6.94
CA ILE A 21 -9.98 2.18 -5.94
C ILE A 21 -10.13 3.61 -6.45
N SER A 22 -10.79 4.47 -5.68
CA SER A 22 -10.85 5.90 -5.95
C SER A 22 -9.54 6.59 -5.57
N THR A 23 -9.17 7.64 -6.31
CA THR A 23 -7.90 8.35 -6.13
C THR A 23 -8.04 9.81 -6.57
N HIS A 24 -7.16 10.66 -6.04
CA HIS A 24 -6.97 12.04 -6.48
C HIS A 24 -5.90 12.19 -7.57
N TYR A 25 -5.23 11.10 -7.97
CA TYR A 25 -4.31 11.16 -9.09
C TYR A 25 -5.01 11.58 -10.38
N ASP A 26 -4.28 12.30 -11.21
CA ASP A 26 -4.71 12.59 -12.56
C ASP A 26 -4.70 11.30 -13.40
N MET A 27 -5.82 11.01 -14.05
CA MET A 27 -5.95 9.83 -14.91
C MET A 27 -5.07 9.91 -16.15
N GLU A 28 -4.71 11.10 -16.63
CA GLU A 28 -3.75 11.23 -17.72
C GLU A 28 -2.34 10.77 -17.30
N SER A 29 -2.04 10.80 -16.01
CA SER A 29 -0.76 10.36 -15.45
C SER A 29 -0.68 8.87 -15.11
N LEU A 30 -1.81 8.15 -15.20
CA LEU A 30 -1.92 6.72 -14.91
C LEU A 30 -2.30 5.97 -16.18
N GLU A 31 -1.42 5.08 -16.64
CA GLU A 31 -1.68 4.24 -17.80
C GLU A 31 -2.16 2.84 -17.37
N ILE A 32 -2.92 2.18 -18.24
CA ILE A 32 -3.18 0.74 -18.08
C ILE A 32 -1.85 0.01 -18.26
N GLY A 33 -1.54 -0.93 -17.37
CA GLY A 33 -0.25 -1.60 -17.31
C GLY A 33 0.77 -0.91 -16.40
N ALA A 34 0.50 0.31 -15.92
CA ALA A 34 1.37 0.95 -14.94
C ALA A 34 1.31 0.24 -13.58
N SER A 35 2.44 0.20 -12.89
CA SER A 35 2.54 -0.24 -11.51
C SER A 35 2.17 0.89 -10.55
N ILE A 36 1.40 0.55 -9.52
CA ILE A 36 1.01 1.44 -8.43
C ILE A 36 1.09 0.65 -7.12
N ALA A 37 1.71 1.24 -6.10
CA ALA A 37 1.74 0.66 -4.77
C ALA A 37 0.45 0.99 -4.03
N CYS A 38 -0.32 -0.04 -3.67
CA CYS A 38 -1.55 0.06 -2.89
C CYS A 38 -1.29 -0.49 -1.49
N SER A 39 -1.16 0.40 -0.49
CA SER A 39 -0.65 0.11 0.85
C SER A 39 0.68 -0.65 0.82
N GLY A 40 1.57 -0.24 -0.10
CA GLY A 40 2.88 -0.85 -0.31
C GLY A 40 2.87 -2.09 -1.21
N ILE A 41 1.71 -2.58 -1.64
CA ILE A 41 1.63 -3.77 -2.50
C ILE A 41 1.69 -3.29 -3.95
N CYS A 42 2.73 -3.70 -4.68
CA CYS A 42 2.85 -3.37 -6.10
C CYS A 42 1.78 -4.12 -6.90
N LEU A 43 0.85 -3.38 -7.50
CA LEU A 43 -0.22 -3.91 -8.33
C LEU A 43 -0.24 -3.20 -9.69
N THR A 44 -0.72 -3.90 -10.71
CA THR A 44 -0.83 -3.38 -12.08
C THR A 44 -2.22 -2.83 -12.32
N ILE A 45 -2.31 -1.62 -12.86
CA ILE A 45 -3.57 -1.01 -13.29
C ILE A 45 -4.14 -1.79 -14.49
N VAL A 46 -5.34 -2.35 -14.36
CA VAL A 46 -6.02 -3.10 -15.44
C VAL A 46 -7.14 -2.28 -16.10
N GLU A 47 -7.70 -1.31 -15.39
CA GLU A 47 -8.72 -0.38 -15.90
C GLU A 47 -8.61 0.95 -15.15
N ARG A 48 -9.08 2.03 -15.76
CA ARG A 48 -9.11 3.36 -15.14
C ARG A 48 -10.24 4.19 -15.71
N GLY A 49 -10.70 5.17 -14.95
CA GLY A 49 -11.74 6.08 -15.40
C GLY A 49 -11.97 7.26 -14.47
N SER A 50 -12.86 8.14 -14.90
CA SER A 50 -13.31 9.28 -14.10
C SER A 50 -14.82 9.27 -13.98
N LYS A 51 -15.34 9.48 -12.77
CA LYS A 51 -16.78 9.61 -12.51
C LYS A 51 -17.15 11.09 -12.62
N GLN A 52 -17.62 11.54 -13.79
CA GLN A 52 -17.87 12.96 -14.07
C GLN A 52 -18.84 13.62 -13.07
N LYS A 53 -19.84 12.88 -12.57
CA LYS A 53 -20.81 13.38 -11.59
C LYS A 53 -20.22 13.56 -10.19
N ALA A 54 -19.27 12.71 -9.80
CA ALA A 54 -18.64 12.74 -8.47
C ALA A 54 -17.29 13.50 -8.47
N LYS A 55 -16.78 13.88 -9.66
CA LYS A 55 -15.43 14.44 -9.86
C LYS A 55 -14.34 13.60 -9.18
N THR A 56 -14.51 12.28 -9.20
CA THR A 56 -13.57 11.34 -8.57
C THR A 56 -13.00 10.43 -9.63
N ASN A 57 -11.68 10.32 -9.64
CA ASN A 57 -10.98 9.38 -10.50
C ASN A 57 -10.87 8.02 -9.82
N TRP A 58 -10.68 6.97 -10.62
CA TRP A 58 -10.52 5.63 -10.09
C TRP A 58 -9.70 4.77 -11.04
N PHE A 59 -9.10 3.73 -10.47
CA PHE A 59 -8.45 2.67 -11.22
C PHE A 59 -8.81 1.30 -10.64
N ALA A 60 -8.66 0.26 -11.45
CA ALA A 60 -8.84 -1.12 -11.05
C ALA A 60 -7.49 -1.83 -11.04
N VAL A 61 -7.34 -2.73 -10.07
CA VAL A 61 -6.23 -3.66 -9.95
C VAL A 61 -6.76 -5.06 -9.67
N GLU A 62 -5.99 -6.08 -10.06
CA GLU A 62 -6.30 -7.47 -9.78
C GLU A 62 -5.21 -8.06 -8.89
N ALA A 63 -5.62 -8.63 -7.76
CA ALA A 63 -4.76 -9.33 -6.82
C ALA A 63 -4.96 -10.84 -6.95
N TRP A 64 -3.86 -11.56 -7.06
CA TRP A 64 -3.83 -13.02 -7.21
C TRP A 64 -3.41 -13.71 -5.90
N GLU A 65 -3.37 -15.04 -5.92
CA GLU A 65 -3.16 -15.90 -4.74
C GLU A 65 -2.04 -15.41 -3.82
N GLU A 66 -0.85 -15.13 -4.35
CA GLU A 66 0.30 -14.78 -3.52
C GLU A 66 0.09 -13.45 -2.77
N ALA A 67 -0.39 -12.42 -3.48
CA ALA A 67 -0.69 -11.12 -2.88
C ALA A 67 -1.82 -11.24 -1.85
N LEU A 68 -2.86 -12.02 -2.13
CA LEU A 68 -3.96 -12.26 -1.19
C LEU A 68 -3.50 -13.00 0.07
N ARG A 69 -2.55 -13.94 -0.07
CA ARG A 69 -2.04 -14.77 1.03
C ARG A 69 -1.03 -14.04 1.92
N LEU A 70 -0.15 -13.23 1.33
CA LEU A 70 0.96 -12.58 2.05
C LEU A 70 0.61 -11.21 2.64
N THR A 71 -0.48 -10.58 2.20
CA THR A 71 -0.80 -9.20 2.53
C THR A 71 -2.16 -9.06 3.22
N ASN A 72 -2.55 -7.83 3.56
CA ASN A 72 -3.84 -7.54 4.15
C ASN A 72 -4.95 -7.32 3.10
N LEU A 73 -4.67 -7.54 1.80
CA LEU A 73 -5.67 -7.38 0.72
C LEU A 73 -6.93 -8.21 0.95
N ALA A 74 -6.79 -9.43 1.48
CA ALA A 74 -7.93 -10.29 1.78
C ALA A 74 -8.89 -9.72 2.84
N GLN A 75 -8.44 -8.73 3.62
CA GLN A 75 -9.22 -8.06 4.65
C GLN A 75 -9.87 -6.76 4.16
N TRP A 76 -9.56 -6.32 2.94
CA TRP A 76 -10.11 -5.07 2.41
C TRP A 76 -11.60 -5.23 2.11
N THR A 77 -12.35 -4.21 2.47
CA THR A 77 -13.79 -4.11 2.22
C THR A 77 -14.08 -2.81 1.49
N LYS A 78 -15.28 -2.67 0.92
CA LYS A 78 -15.73 -1.37 0.43
C LYS A 78 -15.66 -0.32 1.55
N GLY A 79 -15.04 0.82 1.26
CA GLY A 79 -14.77 1.88 2.23
C GLY A 79 -13.40 1.79 2.91
N THR A 80 -12.61 0.75 2.66
CA THR A 80 -11.23 0.66 3.17
C THR A 80 -10.36 1.74 2.53
N PHE A 81 -9.71 2.57 3.34
CA PHE A 81 -8.70 3.53 2.88
C PHE A 81 -7.35 2.84 2.66
N VAL A 82 -6.65 3.25 1.61
CA VAL A 82 -5.39 2.64 1.18
C VAL A 82 -4.36 3.73 0.87
N ASN A 83 -3.12 3.53 1.32
CA ASN A 83 -2.03 4.41 0.94
C ASN A 83 -1.69 4.20 -0.53
N LEU A 84 -1.55 5.26 -1.33
CA LEU A 84 -1.18 5.15 -2.73
C LEU A 84 0.17 5.80 -2.99
N GLU A 85 0.96 5.15 -3.84
CA GLU A 85 2.23 5.67 -4.33
C GLU A 85 2.51 5.17 -5.75
N ARG A 86 2.82 6.11 -6.66
CA ARG A 86 3.18 5.79 -8.04
C ARG A 86 4.60 5.22 -8.09
N SER A 87 4.89 4.39 -9.10
CA SER A 87 6.26 3.98 -9.38
C SER A 87 7.17 5.18 -9.66
N LEU A 88 8.40 5.12 -9.15
CA LEU A 88 9.45 6.11 -9.42
C LEU A 88 9.74 6.20 -10.92
N ARG A 89 9.88 7.43 -11.42
CA ARG A 89 10.42 7.75 -12.74
C ARG A 89 11.90 8.11 -12.63
N LEU A 90 12.63 7.99 -13.73
CA LEU A 90 14.02 8.45 -13.77
C LEU A 90 14.07 9.97 -13.50
N GLY A 91 14.84 10.36 -12.49
CA GLY A 91 14.96 11.76 -12.07
C GLY A 91 14.02 12.16 -10.93
N ASP A 92 13.11 11.29 -10.49
CA ASP A 92 12.30 11.55 -9.30
C ASP A 92 13.17 11.54 -8.03
N GLU A 93 12.80 12.36 -7.05
CA GLU A 93 13.44 12.39 -5.74
C GLU A 93 13.13 11.10 -4.94
N MET A 94 14.15 10.54 -4.28
CA MET A 94 14.00 9.39 -3.38
C MET A 94 14.12 9.85 -1.93
N GLY A 95 13.03 10.40 -1.37
CA GLY A 95 13.01 10.96 -0.02
C GLY A 95 12.96 9.93 1.13
N GLY A 96 12.73 8.66 0.82
CA GLY A 96 12.69 7.55 1.79
C GLY A 96 13.83 6.55 1.56
N HIS A 97 13.47 5.27 1.46
CA HIS A 97 14.37 4.21 0.99
C HIS A 97 13.74 3.48 -0.21
N LEU A 98 14.50 2.61 -0.85
CA LEU A 98 13.99 1.79 -1.95
C LEU A 98 12.93 0.81 -1.45
N VAL A 99 11.71 0.94 -1.98
CA VAL A 99 10.58 0.05 -1.72
C VAL A 99 10.15 -0.60 -3.03
N SER A 100 10.30 -1.92 -3.14
CA SER A 100 9.93 -2.69 -4.34
C SER A 100 8.43 -2.92 -4.48
N GLY A 101 7.73 -2.87 -3.35
CA GLY A 101 6.32 -3.23 -3.23
C GLY A 101 6.03 -4.74 -3.25
N HIS A 102 7.08 -5.57 -3.05
CA HIS A 102 6.95 -7.00 -2.80
C HIS A 102 6.88 -7.23 -1.29
N ILE A 103 5.69 -7.54 -0.78
CA ILE A 103 5.46 -7.64 0.67
C ILE A 103 5.92 -9.00 1.20
N ASP A 104 6.81 -8.98 2.20
CA ASP A 104 7.32 -10.20 2.85
C ASP A 104 6.26 -10.89 3.72
N GLY A 105 5.38 -10.11 4.35
CA GLY A 105 4.32 -10.60 5.22
C GLY A 105 3.65 -9.49 6.03
N LEU A 106 2.90 -9.90 7.05
CA LEU A 106 2.14 -9.01 7.92
C LEU A 106 2.84 -8.77 9.27
N ALA A 107 2.61 -7.57 9.81
CA ALA A 107 2.96 -7.18 11.16
C ALA A 107 1.69 -6.71 11.88
N GLU A 108 1.52 -7.10 13.14
CA GLU A 108 0.38 -6.72 13.96
C GLU A 108 0.73 -5.51 14.82
N ILE A 109 -0.12 -4.48 14.85
CA ILE A 109 0.04 -3.38 15.81
C ILE A 109 -0.44 -3.87 17.18
N ILE A 110 0.48 -3.98 18.13
CA ILE A 110 0.20 -4.49 19.49
C ILE A 110 0.05 -3.37 20.53
N ASP A 111 0.57 -2.18 20.24
CA ASP A 111 0.45 -1.01 21.13
C ASP A 111 0.61 0.29 20.33
N GLN A 112 -0.04 1.35 20.80
CA GLN A 112 0.00 2.69 20.23
C GLN A 112 0.07 3.74 21.34
N LYS A 113 1.09 4.60 21.31
CA LYS A 113 1.29 5.65 22.32
C LYS A 113 1.36 7.02 21.66
N LYS A 114 0.58 7.98 22.18
CA LYS A 114 0.72 9.38 21.79
C LYS A 114 2.00 9.96 22.42
N GLU A 115 2.76 10.69 21.63
CA GLU A 115 3.99 11.38 22.04
C GLU A 115 3.96 12.81 21.52
N GLY A 116 3.23 13.68 22.25
CA GLY A 116 2.90 15.02 21.78
C GLY A 116 2.05 14.96 20.52
N ASP A 117 2.53 15.57 19.44
CA ASP A 117 1.88 15.55 18.13
C ASP A 117 2.19 14.29 17.31
N ALA A 118 3.11 13.44 17.79
CA ALA A 118 3.47 12.18 17.15
C ALA A 118 2.75 10.98 17.78
N VAL A 119 2.82 9.85 17.07
CA VAL A 119 2.31 8.57 17.55
C VAL A 119 3.38 7.50 17.38
N ARG A 120 3.72 6.82 18.48
CA ARG A 120 4.61 5.66 18.49
C ARG A 120 3.80 4.39 18.37
N PHE A 121 4.12 3.59 17.36
CA PHE A 121 3.53 2.27 17.15
C PHE A 121 4.51 1.17 17.58
N PHE A 122 3.99 0.15 18.25
CA PHE A 122 4.71 -1.09 18.52
C PHE A 122 4.07 -2.18 17.68
N LEU A 123 4.91 -2.91 16.94
CA LEU A 123 4.46 -3.94 16.04
C LEU A 123 5.07 -5.28 16.42
N GLN A 124 4.26 -6.33 16.38
CA GLN A 124 4.71 -7.71 16.42
C GLN A 124 4.93 -8.20 14.99
N VAL A 125 6.14 -8.70 14.73
CA VAL A 125 6.53 -9.26 13.43
C VAL A 125 6.82 -10.75 13.60
N PRO A 126 6.54 -11.60 12.59
CA PRO A 126 7.01 -12.99 12.59
C PRO A 126 8.53 -13.08 12.81
N THR A 127 8.96 -13.99 13.69
CA THR A 127 10.38 -14.14 14.09
C THR A 127 11.34 -14.34 12.92
N LYS A 128 10.86 -14.93 11.81
CA LYS A 128 11.64 -15.10 10.57
C LYS A 128 12.11 -13.78 9.96
N PHE A 129 11.46 -12.65 10.26
CA PHE A 129 11.82 -11.34 9.75
C PHE A 129 12.78 -10.56 10.66
N THR A 130 12.89 -10.94 11.94
CA THR A 130 13.73 -10.25 12.94
C THR A 130 15.17 -10.04 12.49
N PRO A 131 15.87 -10.98 11.82
CA PRO A 131 17.25 -10.76 11.36
C PRO A 131 17.42 -9.61 10.36
N PHE A 132 16.35 -9.17 9.69
CA PHE A 132 16.38 -8.11 8.68
C PHE A 132 15.97 -6.74 9.23
N ILE A 133 15.53 -6.68 10.48
CA ILE A 133 15.04 -5.46 11.12
C ILE A 133 16.06 -5.04 12.17
N VAL A 134 16.66 -3.87 11.98
CA VAL A 134 17.73 -3.35 12.85
C VAL A 134 17.36 -1.99 13.41
N ASN A 135 17.88 -1.68 14.60
CA ASN A 135 17.73 -0.35 15.20
C ASN A 135 18.28 0.71 14.24
N LYS A 136 17.49 1.77 14.02
CA LYS A 136 17.77 2.86 13.07
C LYS A 136 17.83 2.44 11.60
N GLY A 137 17.45 1.21 11.27
CA GLY A 137 17.21 0.77 9.90
C GLY A 137 15.90 1.31 9.34
N SER A 138 15.72 1.12 8.04
CA SER A 138 14.49 1.46 7.32
C SER A 138 13.55 0.26 7.28
N ILE A 139 12.25 0.55 7.29
CA ILE A 139 11.19 -0.44 7.07
C ILE A 139 10.03 0.20 6.30
N ALA A 140 9.36 -0.56 5.43
CA ALA A 140 8.13 -0.13 4.78
C ALA A 140 6.93 -0.77 5.48
N LEU A 141 6.03 0.03 6.04
CA LEU A 141 4.78 -0.44 6.66
C LEU A 141 3.60 0.19 5.92
N ASN A 142 2.73 -0.63 5.32
CA ASN A 142 1.67 -0.18 4.40
C ASN A 142 2.15 0.81 3.34
N GLY A 143 3.34 0.58 2.78
CA GLY A 143 3.98 1.46 1.77
C GLY A 143 4.64 2.72 2.32
N THR A 144 4.53 3.00 3.62
CA THR A 144 5.18 4.15 4.25
C THR A 144 6.60 3.78 4.67
N SER A 145 7.58 4.50 4.15
CA SER A 145 8.97 4.43 4.61
C SER A 145 9.09 5.00 6.02
N LEU A 146 9.56 4.19 6.98
CA LEU A 146 9.70 4.55 8.38
C LEU A 146 11.06 4.11 8.94
N THR A 147 11.50 4.80 9.99
CA THR A 147 12.72 4.44 10.73
C THR A 147 12.36 3.54 11.91
N VAL A 148 13.06 2.41 12.03
CA VAL A 148 12.93 1.51 13.18
C VAL A 148 13.62 2.14 14.39
N ASN A 149 12.86 2.42 15.45
CA ASN A 149 13.43 3.02 16.66
C ASN A 149 14.10 1.98 17.57
N CYS A 150 13.46 0.83 17.76
CA CYS A 150 13.97 -0.27 18.57
C CYS A 150 13.44 -1.61 18.07
N VAL A 151 14.25 -2.66 18.23
CA VAL A 151 13.89 -4.08 18.07
C VAL A 151 14.15 -4.75 19.41
N LYS A 152 13.21 -5.55 19.88
CA LYS A 152 13.27 -6.25 21.18
C LYS A 152 13.15 -7.76 20.95
#